data_AF-A0A2S3R194-F1
#
_entry.id   AF-A0A2S3R194-F1
#
_cell.length_a   1.000
_cell.length_b   1.000
_cell.length_c   1.000
_cell.angle_alpha   90.00
_cell.angle_beta   90.00
_cell.angle_gamma   90.00
#
_symmetry.space_group_name_H-M   'P 1'
#
loop_
_entity.id
_entity.type
_entity.pdbx_description
1 polymer ?
#
loop_
_entity_poly.entity_id
_entity_poly.type
_entity_poly.pdbx_seq_one_letter_code
_entity_poly.pdbx_strand_id
1 'polypeptide(L)'
;MISKAGVQIIMDRSHLVKRLHGDRWESIEVRSLKPNDIFLHAYGARIVTANPILRNGELRVPAKDYSSIAKYCFETEQEATNQAMKCCGSGIVDFGDGTLMITAFPKGDPRIFSPRLSAKRLEEFCKKNSKKYTEFYSNNRDLIDDGYLASMERFW
;
A
#
# COMPACT_ATOMS: atom_id res chain seq x y z
N MET A 1 2.37 -26.23 17.93
CA MET A 1 1.33 -25.17 17.98
C MET A 1 1.98 -23.89 18.47
N ILE A 2 2.38 -22.99 17.56
CA ILE A 2 2.92 -21.68 17.93
C ILE A 2 1.77 -20.68 17.79
N SER A 3 1.35 -20.13 18.93
CA SER A 3 0.33 -19.09 19.00
C SER A 3 0.74 -17.90 18.12
N LYS A 4 -0.03 -17.63 17.05
CA LYS A 4 0.03 -16.36 16.30
C LYS A 4 -0.59 -15.26 17.17
N ALA A 5 0.09 -14.87 18.23
CA ALA A 5 -0.31 -13.69 18.99
C ALA A 5 -0.09 -12.47 18.09
N GLY A 6 -1.17 -11.79 17.71
CA GLY A 6 -1.08 -10.50 17.03
C GLY A 6 -0.26 -9.53 17.86
N VAL A 7 0.61 -8.75 17.21
CA VAL A 7 1.45 -7.78 17.90
C VAL A 7 0.55 -6.64 18.39
N GLN A 8 0.60 -6.33 19.69
CA GLN A 8 -0.06 -5.14 20.22
C GLN A 8 0.90 -3.97 20.07
N ILE A 9 0.51 -2.98 19.27
CA ILE A 9 1.27 -1.74 19.13
C ILE A 9 0.74 -0.77 20.18
N ILE A 10 1.63 -0.29 21.06
CA ILE A 10 1.30 0.69 22.10
C ILE A 10 1.51 2.08 21.50
N MET A 11 0.49 2.93 21.58
CA MET A 11 0.53 4.29 21.05
C MET A 11 -0.09 5.27 22.06
N ASP A 12 0.36 6.52 22.02
CA ASP A 12 -0.23 7.60 22.81
C ASP A 12 -1.66 7.91 22.32
N ARG A 13 -2.54 8.32 23.25
CA ARG A 13 -3.99 8.50 23.07
C ARG A 13 -4.36 9.57 22.04
N SER A 14 -3.50 10.56 21.82
CA SER A 14 -3.67 11.68 20.88
C SER A 14 -2.85 11.53 19.61
N HIS A 15 -2.26 10.36 19.37
CA HIS A 15 -1.42 10.16 18.20
C HIS A 15 -2.26 10.09 16.91
N LEU A 16 -1.81 10.82 15.89
CA LEU A 16 -2.31 10.68 14.52
C LEU A 16 -1.44 9.66 13.79
N VAL A 17 -2.08 8.75 13.06
CA VAL A 17 -1.41 7.81 12.15
C VAL A 17 -1.86 8.04 10.72
N LYS A 18 -1.02 7.68 9.76
CA LYS A 18 -1.38 7.65 8.35
C LYS A 18 -2.07 6.33 8.03
N ARG A 19 -3.36 6.36 7.68
CA ARG A 19 -4.13 5.20 7.20
C ARG A 19 -4.31 5.27 5.70
N LEU A 20 -4.14 4.14 5.01
CA LEU A 20 -4.49 3.99 3.60
C LEU A 20 -6.01 3.91 3.45
N HIS A 21 -6.60 4.86 2.72
CA HIS A 21 -8.01 4.89 2.34
C HIS A 21 -8.11 5.09 0.83
N GLY A 22 -8.63 4.09 0.13
CA GLY A 22 -8.56 4.04 -1.33
C GLY A 22 -7.09 4.03 -1.77
N ASP A 23 -6.66 5.13 -2.36
CA ASP A 23 -5.33 5.39 -2.90
C ASP A 23 -4.63 6.56 -2.17
N ARG A 24 -5.06 6.91 -0.95
CA ARG A 24 -4.56 8.06 -0.17
C ARG A 24 -4.15 7.68 1.24
N TRP A 25 -3.13 8.36 1.75
CA TRP A 25 -2.72 8.28 3.15
C TRP A 25 -3.31 9.45 3.94
N GLU A 26 -4.35 9.14 4.72
CA GLU A 26 -5.08 10.11 5.52
C GLU A 26 -4.58 10.09 6.96
N SER A 27 -4.38 11.27 7.55
CA SER A 27 -4.09 11.37 8.98
C SER A 27 -5.38 11.13 9.76
N ILE A 28 -5.42 10.09 10.57
CA ILE A 28 -6.55 9.78 11.46
C ILE A 28 -6.07 9.54 12.88
N GLU A 29 -6.95 9.76 13.85
CA GLU A 29 -6.67 9.38 15.24
C GLU A 29 -6.59 7.87 15.37
N VAL A 30 -5.63 7.38 16.17
CA VAL A 30 -5.41 5.94 16.39
C VAL A 30 -6.67 5.22 16.87
N ARG A 31 -7.51 5.87 17.69
CA ARG A 31 -8.78 5.29 18.19
C ARG A 31 -9.81 5.02 17.10
N SER A 32 -9.69 5.67 15.95
CA SER A 32 -10.62 5.57 14.83
C SER A 32 -10.26 4.43 13.86
N LEU A 33 -9.13 3.76 14.08
CA LEU A 33 -8.73 2.58 13.31
C LEU A 33 -9.75 1.45 13.49
N LYS A 34 -10.03 0.74 12.39
CA LYS A 34 -10.95 -0.41 12.34
C LYS A 34 -10.23 -1.65 11.83
N PRO A 35 -10.74 -2.87 12.10
CA PRO A 35 -10.23 -4.09 11.49
C PRO A 35 -10.09 -3.95 9.98
N ASN A 36 -8.97 -4.46 9.45
CA ASN A 36 -8.54 -4.35 8.05
C ASN A 36 -8.05 -2.97 7.58
N ASP A 37 -8.04 -1.95 8.43
CA ASP A 37 -7.34 -0.70 8.11
C ASP A 37 -5.84 -0.97 7.99
N ILE A 38 -5.22 -0.43 6.93
CA ILE A 38 -3.78 -0.43 6.74
C ILE A 38 -3.24 0.92 7.16
N PHE A 39 -2.22 0.94 8.03
CA PHE A 39 -1.64 2.18 8.54
C PHE A 39 -0.11 2.11 8.61
N LEU A 40 0.55 3.26 8.56
CA LEU A 40 2.00 3.35 8.74
C LEU A 40 2.35 3.42 10.22
N HIS A 41 3.33 2.63 10.63
CA HIS A 41 3.92 2.71 11.97
C HIS A 41 5.40 2.32 11.93
N ALA A 42 6.27 3.27 12.31
CA ALA A 42 7.74 3.22 12.56
C ALA A 42 8.63 2.41 11.59
N TYR A 43 8.25 1.17 11.29
CA TYR A 43 9.00 0.20 10.51
C TYR A 43 8.24 -0.31 9.26
N GLY A 44 7.09 0.27 8.92
CA GLY A 44 6.36 -0.04 7.67
C GLY A 44 4.85 -0.03 7.82
N ALA A 45 4.18 -0.60 6.83
CA ALA A 45 2.73 -0.76 6.84
C ALA A 45 2.29 -1.90 7.77
N ARG A 46 1.23 -1.66 8.52
CA ARG A 46 0.58 -2.59 9.44
C ARG A 46 -0.88 -2.73 9.04
N ILE A 47 -1.47 -3.89 9.29
CA ILE A 47 -2.91 -4.11 9.15
C ILE A 47 -3.53 -4.39 10.52
N VAL A 48 -4.60 -3.67 10.83
CA VAL A 48 -5.35 -3.79 12.08
C VAL A 48 -6.12 -5.11 12.08
N THR A 49 -5.97 -5.88 13.15
CA THR A 49 -6.61 -7.20 13.28
C THR A 49 -7.87 -7.18 14.15
N ALA A 50 -8.02 -6.17 15.01
CA ALA A 50 -9.18 -5.96 15.87
C ALA A 50 -9.29 -4.48 16.26
N ASN A 51 -10.43 -4.04 16.78
CA ASN A 51 -10.62 -2.65 17.24
C ASN A 51 -9.55 -2.25 18.28
N PRO A 52 -9.07 -0.98 18.27
CA PRO A 52 -8.21 -0.45 19.31
C PRO A 52 -8.82 -0.60 20.71
N ILE A 53 -7.97 -0.89 21.70
CA ILE A 53 -8.38 -1.18 23.08
C ILE A 53 -7.67 -0.21 24.02
N LEU A 54 -8.42 0.45 24.90
CA LEU A 54 -7.86 1.25 25.98
C LEU A 54 -7.66 0.35 27.21
N ARG A 55 -6.41 0.15 27.64
CA ARG A 55 -6.07 -0.66 28.81
C ARG A 55 -5.04 0.07 29.68
N ASN A 56 -5.32 0.23 30.97
CA ASN A 56 -4.42 0.85 31.96
C ASN A 56 -3.87 2.23 31.57
N GLY A 57 -4.66 3.08 30.91
CA GLY A 57 -4.13 4.37 30.45
C GLY A 57 -3.64 4.35 29.00
N GLU A 58 -3.33 3.19 28.44
CA GLU A 58 -2.66 3.06 27.14
C GLU A 58 -3.63 2.65 26.04
N LEU A 59 -3.50 3.26 24.86
CA LEU A 59 -4.20 2.82 23.67
C LEU A 59 -3.37 1.74 22.97
N ARG A 60 -3.96 0.56 22.81
CA ARG A 60 -3.32 -0.60 22.18
C ARG A 60 -4.03 -0.93 20.89
N VAL A 61 -3.28 -1.01 19.80
CA VAL A 61 -3.79 -1.41 18.48
C VAL A 61 -3.33 -2.83 18.19
N PRO A 62 -4.25 -3.81 18.16
CA PRO A 62 -3.95 -5.15 17.66
C PRO A 62 -3.67 -5.08 16.16
N ALA A 63 -2.43 -5.38 15.76
CA ALA A 63 -2.02 -5.31 14.36
C ALA A 63 -0.97 -6.37 14.02
N LYS A 64 -0.77 -6.59 12.72
CA LYS A 64 0.35 -7.39 12.19
C LYS A 64 1.03 -6.64 11.06
N ASP A 65 2.25 -7.06 10.72
CA ASP A 65 2.93 -6.57 9.52
C ASP A 65 2.04 -6.77 8.29
N TYR A 66 1.87 -5.71 7.51
CA TYR A 66 1.19 -5.81 6.23
C TYR A 66 2.23 -6.20 5.18
N SER A 67 2.49 -7.50 5.08
CA SER A 67 3.19 -8.07 3.94
C SER A 67 2.16 -8.40 2.86
N SER A 68 1.81 -7.42 2.02
CA SER A 68 1.34 -7.79 0.70
C SER A 68 2.57 -8.27 -0.06
N ILE A 69 2.62 -9.56 -0.38
CA ILE A 69 3.60 -10.03 -1.34
C ILE A 69 3.26 -9.26 -2.62
N ALA A 70 4.12 -8.33 -3.01
CA ALA A 70 3.99 -7.67 -4.30
C ALA A 70 4.02 -8.78 -5.34
N LYS A 71 2.86 -9.08 -5.93
CA LYS A 71 2.77 -10.14 -6.93
C LYS A 71 3.23 -9.51 -8.23
N TYR A 72 4.21 -10.10 -8.89
CA TYR A 72 4.34 -9.87 -10.32
C TYR A 72 3.27 -10.72 -10.98
N CYS A 73 2.20 -10.09 -11.44
CA CYS A 73 1.24 -10.77 -12.29
C CYS A 73 1.90 -10.94 -13.65
N PHE A 74 1.98 -12.16 -14.17
CA PHE A 74 2.52 -12.43 -15.52
C PHE A 74 1.42 -12.98 -16.44
N GLU A 75 0.15 -12.81 -16.05
CA GLU A 75 -0.98 -13.22 -16.87
C GLU A 75 -1.08 -12.36 -18.13
N THR A 76 -1.36 -13.01 -19.26
CA THR A 76 -1.44 -12.37 -20.58
C THR A 76 -2.55 -11.33 -20.68
N GLU A 77 -3.58 -11.40 -19.82
CA GLU A 77 -4.70 -10.46 -19.81
C GLU A 77 -4.40 -9.14 -19.06
N GLN A 78 -3.25 -9.02 -18.41
CA GLN A 78 -2.85 -7.83 -17.64
C GLN A 78 -1.62 -7.12 -18.25
N GLU A 79 -1.52 -7.10 -19.58
CA GLU A 79 -0.34 -6.58 -20.29
C GLU A 79 -0.03 -5.11 -19.94
N ALA A 80 -1.02 -4.24 -19.91
CA ALA A 80 -0.83 -2.83 -19.58
C ALA A 80 -0.47 -2.62 -18.11
N THR A 81 -1.09 -3.39 -17.21
CA THR A 81 -0.73 -3.39 -15.79
C THR A 81 0.72 -3.85 -15.59
N ASN A 82 1.13 -4.90 -16.30
CA ASN A 82 2.49 -5.43 -16.25
C ASN A 82 3.50 -4.40 -16.77
N GLN A 83 3.15 -3.68 -17.84
CA GLN A 83 3.99 -2.60 -18.35
C GLN A 83 4.09 -1.44 -17.34
N ALA A 84 2.98 -1.03 -16.72
CA ALA A 84 2.99 0.00 -15.68
C ALA A 84 3.85 -0.41 -14.47
N MET A 85 3.75 -1.67 -14.01
CA MET A 85 4.60 -2.20 -12.94
C MET A 85 6.09 -2.08 -13.27
N LYS A 86 6.49 -2.45 -14.49
CA LYS A 86 7.88 -2.30 -14.97
C LYS A 86 8.31 -0.83 -14.97
N CYS A 87 7.47 0.04 -15.52
CA CYS A 87 7.74 1.49 -15.56
C CYS A 87 7.85 2.13 -14.17
N CYS A 88 7.25 1.53 -13.13
CA CYS A 88 7.29 2.05 -11.77
C CYS A 88 8.34 1.38 -10.88
N GLY A 89 8.99 0.30 -11.34
CA GLY A 89 9.83 -0.54 -10.47
C GLY A 89 9.08 -1.16 -9.29
N SER A 90 7.76 -1.31 -9.40
CA SER A 90 6.88 -1.72 -8.29
C SER A 90 5.92 -2.81 -8.73
N GLY A 91 5.55 -3.70 -7.81
CA GLY A 91 4.54 -4.74 -8.05
C GLY A 91 3.12 -4.27 -7.73
N ILE A 92 2.19 -5.23 -7.82
CA ILE A 92 0.79 -5.07 -7.44
C ILE A 92 0.53 -5.60 -6.03
N VAL A 93 -0.32 -4.90 -5.30
CA VAL A 93 -0.82 -5.31 -3.99
C VAL A 93 -2.28 -5.73 -4.12
N ASP A 94 -2.56 -6.94 -3.69
CA ASP A 94 -3.90 -7.49 -3.53
C ASP A 94 -4.39 -7.27 -2.09
N PHE A 95 -5.50 -6.54 -1.96
CA PHE A 95 -6.06 -6.19 -0.65
C PHE A 95 -7.00 -7.27 -0.08
N GLY A 96 -7.32 -8.31 -0.84
CA GLY A 96 -8.20 -9.40 -0.42
C GLY A 96 -9.70 -9.07 -0.45
N ASP A 97 -10.08 -7.87 -0.88
CA ASP A 97 -11.48 -7.44 -1.08
C ASP A 97 -11.86 -7.36 -2.57
N GLY A 98 -11.08 -8.02 -3.44
CA GLY A 98 -11.26 -8.01 -4.89
C GLY A 98 -10.67 -6.78 -5.58
N THR A 99 -9.99 -5.90 -4.85
CA THR A 99 -9.28 -4.75 -5.40
C THR A 99 -7.76 -4.88 -5.30
N LEU A 100 -7.09 -4.25 -6.25
CA LEU A 100 -5.67 -4.27 -6.48
C LEU A 100 -5.15 -2.84 -6.64
N MET A 101 -3.87 -2.62 -6.37
CA MET A 101 -3.19 -1.34 -6.60
C MET A 101 -1.72 -1.55 -6.92
N ILE A 102 -1.16 -0.77 -7.85
CA ILE A 102 0.29 -0.70 -8.06
C ILE A 102 0.85 0.20 -6.97
N THR A 103 1.52 -0.39 -5.99
CA THR A 103 2.00 0.32 -4.81
C THR A 103 3.13 -0.46 -4.15
N ALA A 104 3.99 0.25 -3.45
CA ALA A 104 5.01 -0.32 -2.59
C ALA A 104 4.94 0.32 -1.20
N PHE A 105 5.24 -0.47 -0.18
CA PHE A 105 5.32 0.00 1.22
C PHE A 105 6.76 -0.15 1.75
N PRO A 106 7.77 0.53 1.17
CA PRO A 106 9.10 0.53 1.74
C PRO A 106 9.06 1.11 3.16
N LYS A 107 10.10 0.84 3.96
CA LYS A 107 10.22 1.43 5.29
C LYS A 107 10.21 2.96 5.16
N GLY A 108 9.24 3.62 5.78
CA GLY A 108 9.11 5.08 5.76
C GLY A 108 7.99 5.55 4.86
N ASP A 109 8.27 5.72 3.56
CA ASP A 109 7.39 6.47 2.67
C ASP A 109 6.76 5.58 1.58
N PRO A 110 5.47 5.23 1.71
CA PRO A 110 4.77 4.40 0.74
C PRO A 110 4.65 5.09 -0.62
N ARG A 111 4.66 4.28 -1.69
CA ARG A 111 4.59 4.75 -3.07
C ARG A 111 3.31 4.24 -3.70
N ILE A 112 2.48 5.13 -4.24
CA ILE A 112 1.22 4.79 -4.90
C ILE A 112 1.33 5.20 -6.36
N PHE A 113 1.12 4.25 -7.27
CA PHE A 113 1.27 4.47 -8.71
C PHE A 113 -0.05 4.31 -9.47
N SER A 114 -1.08 3.75 -8.83
CA SER A 114 -2.42 3.62 -9.41
C SER A 114 -3.50 3.86 -8.34
N PRO A 115 -4.75 4.12 -8.73
CA PRO A 115 -5.89 3.97 -7.83
C PRO A 115 -6.08 2.50 -7.44
N ARG A 116 -6.81 2.28 -6.34
CA ARG A 116 -7.26 0.96 -5.89
C ARG A 116 -8.52 0.54 -6.67
N LEU A 117 -8.40 -0.47 -7.53
CA LEU A 117 -9.42 -0.88 -8.49
C LEU A 117 -9.52 -2.41 -8.61
N SER A 118 -10.60 -2.94 -9.16
CA SER A 118 -10.62 -4.37 -9.57
C SER A 118 -9.60 -4.62 -10.69
N ALA A 119 -9.16 -5.88 -10.86
CA ALA A 119 -8.16 -6.26 -11.88
C ALA A 119 -8.50 -5.72 -13.28
N LYS A 120 -9.73 -5.94 -13.76
CA LYS A 120 -10.19 -5.46 -15.07
C LYS A 120 -10.11 -3.93 -15.18
N ARG A 121 -10.56 -3.21 -14.15
CA ARG A 121 -10.55 -1.74 -14.17
C ARG A 121 -9.14 -1.18 -14.05
N LEU A 122 -8.25 -1.87 -13.34
CA LEU A 122 -6.85 -1.50 -13.25
C LEU A 122 -6.14 -1.67 -14.60
N GLU A 123 -6.41 -2.76 -15.31
CA GLU A 123 -5.88 -2.98 -16.66
C GLU A 123 -6.33 -1.89 -17.65
N GLU A 124 -7.64 -1.57 -17.66
CA GLU A 124 -8.19 -0.47 -18.46
C GLU A 124 -7.56 0.89 -18.09
N PHE A 125 -7.35 1.13 -16.78
CA PHE A 125 -6.69 2.33 -16.28
C PHE A 125 -5.24 2.43 -16.77
N CYS A 126 -4.47 1.36 -16.65
CA CYS A 126 -3.07 1.32 -17.09
C CYS A 126 -2.96 1.46 -18.61
N LYS A 127 -3.87 0.84 -19.37
CA LYS A 127 -3.92 0.98 -20.83
C LYS A 127 -4.18 2.43 -21.25
N LYS A 128 -5.17 3.09 -20.63
CA LYS A 128 -5.51 4.49 -20.89
C LYS A 128 -4.36 5.46 -20.55
N ASN A 129 -3.57 5.14 -19.53
CA ASN A 129 -2.53 6.01 -19.00
C ASN A 129 -1.10 5.54 -19.31
N SER A 130 -0.92 4.61 -20.27
CA SER A 130 0.37 4.02 -20.62
C SER A 130 1.46 5.06 -20.89
N LYS A 131 1.12 6.15 -21.60
CA LYS A 131 2.04 7.26 -21.87
C LYS A 131 2.59 7.92 -20.60
N LYS A 132 1.77 8.09 -19.55
CA LYS A 132 2.19 8.68 -18.27
C LYS A 132 3.21 7.81 -17.55
N TYR A 133 3.02 6.48 -17.58
CA TYR A 133 3.98 5.55 -17.00
C TYR A 133 5.29 5.53 -17.78
N THR A 134 5.25 5.54 -19.11
CA THR A 134 6.46 5.59 -19.95
C THR A 134 7.23 6.89 -19.75
N GLU A 135 6.54 8.03 -19.64
CA GLU A 135 7.16 9.33 -19.32
C GLU A 135 7.80 9.31 -17.93
N PHE A 136 7.09 8.79 -16.93
CA PHE A 136 7.62 8.63 -15.57
C PHE A 136 8.88 7.77 -15.54
N TYR A 137 8.85 6.61 -16.20
CA TYR A 137 10.02 5.74 -16.32
C TYR A 137 11.18 6.45 -17.03
N SER A 138 10.91 7.15 -18.13
CA SER A 138 11.96 7.86 -18.88
C SER A 138 12.66 8.92 -18.02
N ASN A 139 11.91 9.61 -17.16
CA ASN A 139 12.43 10.64 -16.25
C ASN A 139 13.14 10.06 -15.02
N ASN A 140 12.95 8.77 -14.70
CA ASN A 140 13.47 8.14 -13.48
C ASN A 140 14.20 6.82 -13.78
N ARG A 141 14.61 6.59 -15.03
CA ARG A 141 15.11 5.29 -15.52
C ARG A 141 16.22 4.75 -14.64
N ASP A 142 17.25 5.56 -14.40
CA ASP A 142 18.44 5.12 -13.66
C ASP A 142 18.06 4.68 -12.24
N LEU A 143 17.21 5.43 -11.54
CA LEU A 143 16.74 5.06 -10.20
C LEU A 143 15.96 3.74 -10.21
N ILE A 144 15.08 3.56 -11.19
CA ILE A 144 14.20 2.38 -11.27
C ILE A 144 14.99 1.13 -11.66
N ASP A 145 15.90 1.25 -12.63
CA ASP A 145 16.75 0.16 -13.08
C ASP A 145 17.74 -0.27 -11.97
N ASP A 146 18.17 0.66 -11.11
CA ASP A 146 18.95 0.40 -9.89
C ASP A 146 18.11 -0.18 -8.73
N GLY A 147 16.79 -0.36 -8.92
CA GLY A 147 15.88 -0.96 -7.94
C GLY A 147 15.34 0.00 -6.87
N TYR A 148 15.51 1.31 -7.06
CA TYR A 148 14.92 2.33 -6.19
C TYR A 148 13.50 2.71 -6.65
N LEU A 149 12.69 3.16 -5.69
CA LEU A 149 11.32 3.59 -5.95
C LEU A 149 11.20 5.12 -6.02
N ALA A 150 11.09 5.66 -7.23
CA ALA A 150 10.78 7.06 -7.46
C ALA A 150 9.32 7.39 -7.07
N SER A 151 9.06 8.64 -6.67
CA SER A 151 7.71 9.11 -6.35
C SER A 151 7.01 9.61 -7.62
N MET A 152 5.78 9.17 -7.85
CA MET A 152 4.96 9.60 -8.98
C MET A 152 3.87 10.55 -8.50
N GLU A 153 3.74 11.70 -9.15
CA GLU A 153 2.60 12.59 -8.90
C GLU A 153 1.30 11.91 -9.36
N ARG A 154 0.24 12.04 -8.56
CA ARG A 154 -1.09 11.53 -8.92
C ARG A 154 -1.60 12.27 -10.16
N PHE A 155 -2.03 11.51 -11.18
CA PHE A 155 -2.55 12.04 -12.45
C PHE A 155 -4.00 11.61 -12.76
N TRP A 156 -4.68 11.01 -11.77
CA TRP A 156 -6.06 10.55 -11.87
C TRP A 156 -6.98 11.27 -10.89
#